data_AF-A0A2P2L8N6-F1
#
_entry.id   AF-A0A2P2L8N6-F1
#
_cell.length_a   1.000
_cell.length_b   1.000
_cell.length_c   1.000
_cell.angle_alpha   90.00
_cell.angle_beta   90.00
_cell.angle_gamma   90.00
#
_symmetry.space_group_name_H-M   'P 1'
#
loop_
_entity.id
_entity.type
_entity.pdbx_description
1 polymer ?
#
loop_
_entity_poly.entity_id
_entity_poly.type
_entity_poly.pdbx_seq_one_letter_code
_entity_poly.pdbx_strand_id
1 'polypeptide(L)'
;MKALPSTSSKAPVKFRMPTADNLVPIRLDIEIDGHRFRDAFTWNPSDPDSEVVIFAKRTVKDLKLPPAFVMQIAQSIQTQLTDFRSYEGQDMYTGEKIVPIKLDLRVNHTLIKDQFLWDLNNFDSDPEEFARTFCKDLGIKDPEVGPAVAFAIREQLYEVMFSLFI
;
A
#
# COMPACT_ATOMS: atom_id res chain seq x y z
N MET A 1 33.05 8.71 34.45
CA MET A 1 32.10 9.12 33.40
C MET A 1 30.89 8.21 33.50
N LYS A 2 29.71 8.73 33.87
CA LYS A 2 28.46 7.96 33.82
C LYS A 2 27.83 8.21 32.45
N ALA A 3 27.72 7.17 31.63
CA ALA A 3 26.93 7.23 30.40
C ALA A 3 25.46 7.43 30.78
N LEU A 4 24.84 8.48 30.25
CA LEU A 4 23.39 8.67 30.32
C LEU A 4 22.73 7.63 29.41
N PRO A 5 21.68 6.93 29.86
CA PRO A 5 20.88 6.11 28.96
C PRO A 5 20.18 7.04 27.97
N SER A 6 20.43 6.88 26.68
CA SER A 6 19.70 7.56 25.62
C SER A 6 18.30 6.95 25.49
N THR A 7 17.41 7.26 26.43
CA THR A 7 15.99 6.98 26.28
C THR A 7 15.36 8.08 25.44
N SER A 8 15.63 8.10 24.14
CA SER A 8 14.80 8.91 23.23
C SER A 8 13.51 8.14 22.97
N SER A 9 12.58 8.17 23.93
CA SER A 9 11.19 7.82 23.62
C SER A 9 10.68 8.88 22.64
N LYS A 10 10.75 8.59 21.35
CA LYS A 10 10.18 9.47 20.31
C LYS A 10 8.70 9.65 20.64
N ALA A 11 8.22 10.89 20.56
CA ALA A 11 6.82 11.19 20.76
C ALA A 11 5.95 10.34 19.81
N PRO A 12 4.74 9.93 20.23
CA PRO A 12 3.83 9.21 19.34
C PRO A 12 3.58 9.99 18.06
N VAL A 13 3.52 9.29 16.94
CA VAL A 13 3.11 9.85 15.65
C VAL A 13 1.65 9.46 15.43
N LYS A 14 0.85 10.35 14.83
CA LYS A 14 -0.52 9.99 14.44
C LYS A 14 -0.49 8.89 13.38
N PHE A 15 -1.43 7.96 13.47
CA PHE A 15 -1.58 6.87 12.51
C PHE A 15 -1.54 7.38 11.07
N ARG A 16 -0.61 6.83 10.30
CA ARG A 16 -0.42 7.03 8.87
C ARG A 16 0.54 5.96 8.35
N MET A 17 0.57 5.77 7.05
CA MET A 17 1.61 4.95 6.42
C MET A 17 3.01 5.54 6.72
N PRO A 18 3.99 4.70 7.10
CA PRO A 18 5.35 5.12 7.44
C PRO A 18 6.21 5.35 6.18
N THR A 19 5.70 6.23 5.32
CA THR A 19 6.25 6.58 4.00
C THR A 19 5.97 8.06 3.71
N ALA A 20 6.63 8.62 2.70
CA ALA A 20 6.49 10.02 2.26
C ALA A 20 5.02 10.39 2.03
N ASP A 21 4.33 9.59 1.22
CA ASP A 21 2.90 9.73 0.95
C ASP A 21 2.06 8.73 1.74
N ASN A 22 0.89 9.17 2.19
CA ASN A 22 -0.05 8.35 2.97
C ASN A 22 -0.95 7.47 2.08
N LEU A 23 -0.37 6.72 1.14
CA LEU A 23 -1.15 5.90 0.21
C LEU A 23 -1.51 4.54 0.80
N VAL A 24 -2.78 4.18 0.73
CA VAL A 24 -3.33 2.91 1.21
C VAL A 24 -3.29 1.87 0.09
N PRO A 25 -2.76 0.67 0.32
CA PRO A 25 -2.86 -0.42 -0.64
C PRO A 25 -4.31 -0.94 -0.70
N ILE A 26 -4.86 -1.02 -1.90
CA ILE A 26 -6.22 -1.50 -2.19
C ILE A 26 -6.14 -2.77 -3.02
N ARG A 27 -6.83 -3.82 -2.58
CA ARG A 27 -7.04 -5.05 -3.36
C ARG A 27 -8.48 -5.21 -3.77
N LEU A 28 -8.69 -5.57 -5.03
CA LEU A 28 -9.99 -5.96 -5.56
C LEU A 28 -9.92 -7.44 -5.96
N ASP A 29 -10.91 -8.22 -5.51
CA ASP A 29 -11.19 -9.56 -6.00
C ASP A 29 -12.70 -9.74 -6.03
N ILE A 30 -13.30 -9.41 -7.19
CA ILE A 30 -14.75 -9.30 -7.36
C ILE A 30 -15.19 -10.33 -8.39
N GLU A 31 -16.22 -11.11 -8.05
CA GLU A 31 -16.83 -12.09 -8.94
C GLU A 31 -18.34 -11.85 -9.05
N ILE A 32 -18.85 -11.70 -10.27
CA ILE A 32 -20.27 -11.51 -10.57
C ILE A 32 -20.62 -12.32 -11.81
N ASP A 33 -21.62 -13.19 -11.73
CA ASP A 33 -22.14 -13.98 -12.85
C ASP A 33 -21.04 -14.66 -13.69
N GLY A 34 -20.06 -15.27 -13.01
CA GLY A 34 -18.93 -15.97 -13.64
C GLY A 34 -17.84 -15.08 -14.25
N HIS A 35 -18.00 -13.75 -14.20
CA HIS A 35 -16.94 -12.81 -14.54
C HIS A 35 -16.16 -12.48 -13.27
N ARG A 36 -14.83 -12.40 -13.37
CA ARG A 36 -13.96 -12.06 -12.26
C ARG A 36 -13.05 -10.89 -12.61
N PHE A 37 -12.95 -9.94 -11.71
CA PHE A 37 -12.05 -8.80 -11.79
C PHE A 37 -11.13 -8.79 -10.58
N ARG A 38 -9.82 -8.81 -10.84
CA ARG A 38 -8.78 -8.71 -9.81
C ARG A 38 -7.86 -7.57 -10.15
N ASP A 39 -7.55 -6.76 -9.14
CA ASP A 39 -6.67 -5.62 -9.29
C ASP A 39 -6.00 -5.27 -7.96
N ALA A 40 -4.86 -4.60 -8.03
CA ALA A 40 -4.10 -4.13 -6.89
C ALA A 40 -3.44 -2.79 -7.21
N PHE A 41 -3.77 -1.76 -6.44
CA PHE A 41 -3.28 -0.40 -6.63
C PHE A 41 -3.25 0.34 -5.30
N THR A 42 -2.72 1.55 -5.30
CA THR A 42 -2.68 2.43 -4.12
C THR A 42 -3.69 3.55 -4.25
N TRP A 43 -4.27 3.99 -3.13
CA TRP A 43 -5.25 5.07 -3.11
C TRP A 43 -4.88 6.12 -2.06
N ASN A 44 -5.12 7.40 -2.37
CA ASN A 44 -4.98 8.48 -1.39
C ASN A 44 -6.24 8.51 -0.50
N PRO A 45 -6.16 8.20 0.80
CA PRO A 45 -7.32 8.13 1.68
C PRO A 45 -7.96 9.49 1.92
N SER A 46 -7.28 10.59 1.59
CA SER A 46 -7.84 11.94 1.64
C SER A 46 -8.66 12.32 0.41
N ASP A 47 -8.64 11.53 -0.67
CA ASP A 47 -9.48 11.77 -1.84
C ASP A 47 -10.96 11.53 -1.51
N PRO A 48 -11.89 12.34 -2.08
CA PRO A 48 -13.31 12.20 -1.79
C PRO A 48 -13.89 10.92 -2.40
N ASP A 49 -14.92 10.37 -1.76
CA ASP A 49 -15.58 9.13 -2.21
C ASP A 49 -16.16 9.23 -3.63
N SER A 50 -16.38 10.45 -4.15
CA SER A 50 -16.76 10.67 -5.55
C SER A 50 -15.69 10.19 -6.54
N GLU A 51 -14.40 10.32 -6.22
CA GLU A 51 -13.30 9.84 -7.07
C GLU A 51 -13.30 8.31 -7.14
N VAL A 52 -13.63 7.62 -6.06
CA VAL A 52 -13.79 6.16 -6.04
C VAL A 52 -14.89 5.72 -7.02
N VAL A 53 -16.03 6.43 -7.02
CA VAL A 53 -17.14 6.15 -7.95
C VAL A 53 -16.74 6.44 -9.40
N ILE A 54 -15.98 7.51 -9.64
CA ILE A 54 -15.46 7.87 -10.96
C ILE A 54 -14.49 6.78 -11.46
N PHE A 55 -13.56 6.34 -10.61
CA PHE A 55 -12.65 5.25 -10.90
C PHE A 55 -13.42 3.97 -11.26
N ALA A 56 -14.35 3.53 -10.43
CA ALA A 56 -15.15 2.33 -10.69
C ALA A 56 -15.88 2.38 -12.05
N LYS A 57 -16.48 3.52 -12.40
CA LYS A 57 -17.14 3.71 -13.70
C LYS A 57 -16.15 3.65 -14.87
N ARG A 58 -14.98 4.26 -14.73
CA ARG A 58 -13.93 4.24 -15.76
C ARG A 58 -13.37 2.84 -15.95
N THR A 59 -13.00 2.16 -14.87
CA THR A 59 -12.49 0.78 -14.89
C THR A 59 -13.47 -0.18 -15.59
N VAL A 60 -14.76 -0.13 -15.23
CA VAL A 60 -15.78 -0.97 -15.88
C VAL A 60 -15.91 -0.66 -17.37
N LYS A 61 -15.85 0.61 -17.76
CA LYS A 61 -15.91 1.03 -19.17
C LYS A 61 -14.68 0.57 -19.95
N ASP A 62 -13.49 0.82 -19.43
CA ASP A 62 -12.22 0.59 -20.11
C ASP A 62 -11.93 -0.91 -20.26
N LEU A 63 -12.27 -1.70 -19.24
CA LEU A 63 -12.13 -3.16 -19.25
C LEU A 63 -13.35 -3.88 -19.83
N LYS A 64 -14.40 -3.16 -20.25
CA LYS A 64 -15.65 -3.70 -20.81
C LYS A 64 -16.32 -4.73 -19.89
N LEU A 65 -16.29 -4.48 -18.58
CA LEU A 65 -16.92 -5.34 -17.58
C LEU A 65 -18.44 -5.11 -17.54
N PRO A 66 -19.23 -6.07 -17.00
CA PRO A 66 -20.65 -5.87 -16.76
C PRO A 66 -20.92 -4.65 -15.86
N PRO A 67 -21.96 -3.83 -16.12
CA PRO A 67 -22.27 -2.64 -15.31
C PRO A 67 -22.43 -2.89 -13.81
N ALA A 68 -22.81 -4.12 -13.43
CA ALA A 68 -22.94 -4.54 -12.03
C ALA A 68 -21.63 -4.40 -11.22
N PHE A 69 -20.46 -4.43 -11.88
CA PHE A 69 -19.16 -4.27 -11.22
C PHE A 69 -18.94 -2.87 -10.63
N VAL A 70 -19.61 -1.84 -11.15
CA VAL A 70 -19.39 -0.45 -10.68
C VAL A 70 -19.65 -0.34 -9.18
N MET A 71 -20.77 -0.90 -8.71
CA MET A 71 -21.15 -0.84 -7.30
C MET A 71 -20.18 -1.67 -6.43
N GLN A 72 -19.80 -2.86 -6.88
CA GLN A 72 -18.93 -3.76 -6.13
C GLN A 72 -17.50 -3.22 -6.02
N ILE A 73 -16.96 -2.63 -7.09
CA ILE A 73 -15.65 -1.96 -7.06
C ILE A 73 -15.69 -0.80 -6.07
N ALA A 74 -16.68 0.09 -6.19
CA ALA A 74 -16.75 1.26 -5.32
C ALA A 74 -16.89 0.86 -3.84
N GLN A 75 -17.77 -0.11 -3.53
CA GLN A 75 -17.94 -0.60 -2.17
C GLN A 75 -16.66 -1.23 -1.62
N SER A 76 -15.99 -2.09 -2.38
CA SER A 76 -14.75 -2.74 -1.93
C SER A 76 -13.64 -1.75 -1.61
N ILE A 77 -13.48 -0.70 -2.43
CA ILE A 77 -12.52 0.39 -2.16
C ILE A 77 -12.94 1.17 -0.90
N GLN A 78 -14.20 1.58 -0.83
CA GLN A 78 -14.72 2.37 0.30
C GLN A 78 -14.63 1.63 1.63
N THR A 79 -14.86 0.32 1.67
CA THR A 79 -14.69 -0.49 2.87
C THR A 79 -13.23 -0.47 3.34
N GLN A 80 -12.27 -0.73 2.45
CA GLN A 80 -10.85 -0.70 2.80
C GLN A 80 -10.38 0.69 3.27
N LEU A 81 -10.87 1.75 2.63
CA LEU A 81 -10.60 3.13 3.08
C LEU A 81 -11.26 3.45 4.42
N THR A 82 -12.46 2.95 4.68
CA THR A 82 -13.16 3.14 5.95
C THR A 82 -12.42 2.44 7.08
N ASP A 83 -11.96 1.21 6.84
CA ASP A 83 -11.16 0.45 7.80
C ASP A 83 -9.85 1.19 8.11
N PHE A 84 -9.15 1.69 7.09
CA PHE A 84 -7.95 2.53 7.28
C PHE A 84 -8.26 3.78 8.11
N ARG A 85 -9.32 4.53 7.73
CA ARG A 85 -9.73 5.78 8.40
C ARG A 85 -10.18 5.55 9.84
N SER A 86 -10.61 4.35 10.22
CA SER A 86 -10.99 4.02 11.60
C SER A 86 -9.85 4.17 12.61
N TYR A 87 -8.60 4.13 12.13
CA TYR A 87 -7.39 4.33 12.93
C TYR A 87 -6.88 5.78 12.90
N GLU A 88 -7.44 6.67 12.09
CA GLU A 88 -7.02 8.07 12.03
C GLU A 88 -7.13 8.75 13.40
N GLY A 89 -6.12 9.58 13.72
CA GLY A 89 -6.04 10.30 14.99
C GLY A 89 -5.55 9.47 16.18
N GLN A 90 -5.48 8.14 16.05
CA GLN A 90 -4.85 7.27 17.04
C GLN A 90 -3.34 7.47 17.06
N ASP A 91 -2.74 7.29 18.23
CA ASP A 91 -1.29 7.36 18.40
C ASP A 91 -0.66 6.02 18.00
N MET A 92 0.35 6.10 17.12
CA MET A 92 1.17 4.98 16.70
C MET A 92 2.56 5.10 17.34
N TYR A 93 3.01 4.01 17.95
CA TYR A 93 4.34 3.90 18.55
C TYR A 93 5.19 2.94 17.73
N THR A 94 5.91 3.47 16.74
CA THR A 94 6.81 2.66 15.91
C THR A 94 8.04 2.19 16.69
N GLY A 95 8.55 3.00 17.64
CA GLY A 95 9.86 2.76 18.26
C GLY A 95 10.98 2.71 17.20
N GLU A 96 12.20 2.27 17.52
CA GLU A 96 13.26 2.02 16.51
C GLU A 96 13.02 0.70 15.74
N LYS A 97 11.85 0.57 15.11
CA LYS A 97 11.42 -0.65 14.42
C LYS A 97 11.84 -0.64 12.96
N ILE A 98 12.74 -1.57 12.63
CA ILE A 98 13.13 -1.93 11.27
C ILE A 98 12.50 -3.29 10.96
N VAL A 99 11.81 -3.40 9.82
CA VAL A 99 11.11 -4.63 9.42
C VAL A 99 11.65 -5.18 8.11
N PRO A 100 11.69 -6.52 7.96
CA PRO A 100 12.03 -7.12 6.67
C PRO A 100 10.84 -6.99 5.70
N ILE A 101 11.12 -6.50 4.49
CA ILE A 101 10.20 -6.57 3.35
C ILE A 101 10.66 -7.70 2.46
N LYS A 102 9.75 -8.61 2.10
CA LYS A 102 10.02 -9.75 1.24
C LYS A 102 9.24 -9.59 -0.06
N LEU A 103 9.94 -9.57 -1.18
CA LEU A 103 9.34 -9.62 -2.50
C LEU A 103 9.34 -11.08 -2.96
N ASP A 104 8.16 -11.65 -3.20
CA ASP A 104 7.98 -12.90 -3.96
C ASP A 104 6.81 -12.68 -4.92
N LEU A 105 7.12 -12.04 -6.05
CA LEU A 105 6.12 -11.55 -7.00
C LEU A 105 6.41 -12.09 -8.39
N ARG A 106 5.33 -12.41 -9.12
CA ARG A 106 5.39 -12.69 -10.56
C ARG A 106 4.51 -11.70 -11.29
N VAL A 107 5.12 -10.90 -12.15
CA VAL A 107 4.43 -9.94 -13.01
C VAL A 107 4.76 -10.31 -14.45
N ASN A 108 3.73 -10.72 -15.21
CA ASN A 108 3.89 -11.24 -16.57
C ASN A 108 4.96 -12.35 -16.64
N HIS A 109 6.08 -12.06 -17.31
CA HIS A 109 7.22 -12.97 -17.49
C HIS A 109 8.37 -12.72 -16.50
N THR A 110 8.26 -11.70 -15.65
CA THR A 110 9.28 -11.29 -14.68
C THR A 110 8.99 -11.91 -13.31
N LEU A 111 9.96 -12.64 -12.77
CA LEU A 111 9.92 -13.15 -11.40
C LEU A 111 10.85 -12.32 -10.53
N ILE A 112 10.35 -11.85 -9.40
CA ILE A 112 11.09 -11.01 -8.46
C ILE A 112 11.12 -11.72 -7.12
N LYS A 113 12.34 -12.04 -6.67
CA LYS A 113 12.59 -12.62 -5.35
C LYS A 113 13.69 -11.83 -4.69
N ASP A 114 13.33 -11.07 -3.67
CA ASP A 114 14.28 -10.24 -2.94
C ASP A 114 13.83 -10.04 -1.49
N GLN A 115 14.75 -9.62 -0.62
CA GLN A 115 14.46 -9.25 0.75
C GLN A 115 15.37 -8.12 1.19
N PHE A 116 14.78 -7.07 1.75
CA PHE A 116 15.49 -5.92 2.30
C PHE A 116 14.85 -5.44 3.60
N LEU A 117 15.48 -4.46 4.25
CA LEU A 117 15.02 -3.87 5.51
C LEU A 117 14.38 -2.51 5.26
N TRP A 118 13.30 -2.22 5.98
CA TRP A 118 12.58 -0.94 5.94
C TRP A 118 12.49 -0.33 7.34
N ASP A 119 12.93 0.91 7.49
CA ASP A 119 12.81 1.66 8.76
C ASP A 119 11.45 2.36 8.83
N LEU A 120 10.61 1.96 9.79
CA LEU A 120 9.27 2.54 9.99
C LEU A 120 9.30 3.97 10.53
N ASN A 121 10.47 4.49 10.93
CA ASN A 121 10.64 5.85 11.40
C ASN A 121 11.11 6.82 10.32
N ASN A 122 11.50 6.29 9.16
CA ASN A 122 11.90 7.13 8.04
C ASN A 122 10.68 7.47 7.18
N PHE A 123 9.91 8.48 7.62
CA PHE A 123 8.74 8.99 6.93
C PHE A 123 9.05 9.70 5.60
N ASP A 124 10.33 9.88 5.25
CA ASP A 124 10.74 10.37 3.93
C ASP A 124 10.96 9.24 2.92
N SER A 125 10.83 7.97 3.34
CA SER A 125 10.96 6.81 2.45
C SER A 125 9.80 6.72 1.47
N ASP A 126 10.11 6.48 0.20
CA ASP A 126 9.15 6.42 -0.90
C ASP A 126 9.23 5.04 -1.59
N PRO A 127 8.21 4.17 -1.42
CA PRO A 127 8.12 2.88 -2.11
C PRO A 127 8.14 2.97 -3.64
N GLU A 128 7.54 3.99 -4.24
CA GLU A 128 7.51 4.20 -5.68
C GLU A 128 8.89 4.61 -6.21
N GLU A 129 9.59 5.49 -5.50
CA GLU A 129 10.98 5.86 -5.81
C GLU A 129 11.91 4.65 -5.69
N PHE A 130 11.75 3.88 -4.60
CA PHE A 130 12.50 2.65 -4.39
C PHE A 130 12.25 1.67 -5.54
N ALA A 131 10.99 1.41 -5.89
CA ALA A 131 10.61 0.48 -6.95
C ALA A 131 11.15 0.93 -8.33
N ARG A 132 11.14 2.24 -8.61
CA ARG A 132 11.71 2.79 -9.85
C ARG A 132 13.20 2.56 -9.93
N THR A 133 13.92 2.82 -8.83
CA THR A 133 15.38 2.59 -8.75
C THR A 133 15.70 1.10 -8.86
N PHE A 134 14.96 0.26 -8.13
CA PHE A 134 15.05 -1.20 -8.20
C PHE A 134 14.90 -1.73 -9.64
N CYS A 135 13.86 -1.28 -10.36
CA CYS A 135 13.66 -1.68 -11.75
C CYS A 135 14.79 -1.20 -12.67
N LYS A 136 15.26 0.03 -12.48
CA LYS A 136 16.36 0.61 -13.26
C LYS A 136 17.66 -0.18 -13.06
N ASP A 137 18.01 -0.51 -11.82
CA ASP A 137 19.26 -1.19 -11.48
C ASP A 137 19.29 -2.63 -12.00
N LEU A 138 18.14 -3.30 -12.03
CA LEU A 138 17.98 -4.65 -12.59
C LEU A 138 17.70 -4.67 -14.10
N GLY A 139 17.60 -3.50 -14.75
CA GLY A 139 17.29 -3.40 -16.17
C GLY A 139 15.88 -3.90 -16.54
N ILE A 140 14.94 -3.89 -15.60
CA ILE A 140 13.55 -4.29 -15.79
C ILE A 140 12.83 -3.19 -16.56
N LYS A 141 12.25 -3.55 -17.71
CA LYS A 141 11.55 -2.61 -18.62
C LYS A 141 10.03 -2.77 -18.63
N ASP A 142 9.51 -3.83 -18.02
CA ASP A 142 8.08 -4.06 -17.93
C ASP A 142 7.47 -2.99 -17.00
N PRO A 143 6.58 -2.11 -17.51
CA PRO A 143 6.04 -0.99 -16.75
C PRO A 143 5.15 -1.45 -15.58
N GLU A 144 4.64 -2.68 -15.60
CA GLU A 144 3.78 -3.22 -14.54
C GLU A 144 4.59 -3.65 -13.31
N VAL A 145 5.91 -3.84 -13.45
CA VAL A 145 6.76 -4.34 -12.36
C VAL A 145 6.96 -3.29 -11.26
N GLY A 146 7.26 -2.05 -11.62
CA GLY A 146 7.48 -0.97 -10.66
C GLY A 146 6.28 -0.78 -9.71
N PRO A 147 5.06 -0.58 -10.24
CA PRO A 147 3.84 -0.50 -9.43
C PRO A 147 3.61 -1.73 -8.55
N ALA A 148 3.84 -2.95 -9.07
CA ALA A 148 3.67 -4.17 -8.28
C ALA A 148 4.66 -4.27 -7.11
N VAL A 149 5.91 -3.83 -7.29
CA VAL A 149 6.91 -3.77 -6.21
C VAL A 149 6.53 -2.73 -5.17
N ALA A 150 6.16 -1.51 -5.60
CA ALA A 150 5.72 -0.45 -4.69
C ALA A 150 4.50 -0.87 -3.87
N PHE A 151 3.51 -1.49 -4.52
CA PHE A 151 2.33 -2.04 -3.88
C PHE A 151 2.71 -3.09 -2.82
N ALA A 152 3.57 -4.05 -3.15
CA ALA A 152 3.97 -5.12 -2.23
C ALA A 152 4.72 -4.61 -0.98
N ILE A 153 5.48 -3.53 -1.13
CA ILE A 153 6.10 -2.82 0.00
C ILE A 153 5.00 -2.21 0.87
N ARG A 154 4.12 -1.41 0.27
CA ARG A 154 3.03 -0.71 0.99
C ARG A 154 2.09 -1.68 1.70
N GLU A 155 1.78 -2.81 1.08
CA GLU A 155 0.97 -3.87 1.69
C GLU A 155 1.60 -4.42 2.96
N GLN A 156 2.87 -4.83 2.91
CA GLN A 156 3.56 -5.33 4.09
C GLN A 156 3.69 -4.27 5.19
N LEU A 157 3.92 -3.00 4.83
CA LEU A 157 3.91 -1.90 5.79
C LEU A 157 2.53 -1.70 6.43
N TYR A 158 1.45 -1.84 5.65
CA TYR A 158 0.08 -1.74 6.13
C TYR A 158 -0.23 -2.86 7.12
N GLU A 159 0.13 -4.11 6.82
CA GLU A 159 -0.04 -5.25 7.72
C GLU A 159 0.74 -5.09 9.04
N VAL A 160 2.00 -4.64 8.95
CA VAL A 160 2.84 -4.36 10.13
C VAL A 160 2.26 -3.25 10.98
N MET A 161 1.68 -2.23 10.37
CA MET A 161 1.03 -1.13 11.07
C MET A 161 -0.27 -1.60 11.73
N PHE A 162 -1.11 -2.36 11.03
CA PHE A 162 -2.34 -2.94 11.58
C PHE A 162 -2.04 -3.84 12.79
N SER A 163 -0.97 -4.62 12.75
CA SER A 163 -0.53 -5.44 13.88
C SER A 163 -0.03 -4.65 15.09
N LEU A 164 0.15 -3.32 14.99
CA LEU A 164 0.48 -2.47 16.16
C LEU A 164 -0.77 -2.08 16.96
N PHE A 165 -1.98 -2.27 16.42
CA PHE A 165 -3.24 -1.87 17.04
C PHE A 165 -4.07 -3.05 17.59
N ILE A 166 -3.59 -4.28 17.43
CA ILE A 166 -4.17 -5.52 17.97
C ILE A 166 -3.24 -6.08 19.04
#